data_AF-A0A7X8E105-F1
#
_entry.id   AF-A0A7X8E105-F1
#
_cell.length_a   1.000
_cell.length_b   1.000
_cell.length_c   1.000
_cell.angle_alpha   90.00
_cell.angle_beta   90.00
_cell.angle_gamma   90.00
#
_symmetry.space_group_name_H-M   'P 1'
#
loop_
_entity.id
_entity.type
_entity.pdbx_description
1 polymer ?
#
loop_
_entity_poly.entity_id
_entity_poly.type
_entity_poly.pdbx_seq_one_letter_code
_entity_poly.pdbx_strand_id
1 'polypeptide(L)'
;MLTKLNNQLLVNDSQLGDHLNQAVHQGRRSDFGLLLALLSEDARDLPRIADDATTDAGQTDWRQYFELPEQNPLYSGELDHLRAPQLSELAQHKQLDSLRLMIAMRAEPLRHANDLLPTEVSTNLDPRTQARLAGLQYHSTLPQDPSRILSVIESVNALA
;
A
#
# COMPACT_ATOMS: atom_id res chain seq x y z
N MET A 1 -15.26 10.53 -7.81
CA MET A 1 -16.02 9.27 -7.89
C MET A 1 -15.72 8.34 -6.71
N LEU A 2 -14.47 8.15 -6.26
CA LEU A 2 -14.19 7.25 -5.11
C LEU A 2 -14.68 7.74 -3.75
N THR A 3 -14.78 9.04 -3.51
CA THR A 3 -15.40 9.56 -2.28
C THR A 3 -16.86 9.13 -2.15
N LYS A 4 -17.57 8.95 -3.28
CA LYS A 4 -18.93 8.37 -3.28
C LYS A 4 -18.91 6.87 -2.96
N LEU A 5 -17.91 6.12 -3.46
CA LEU A 5 -17.72 4.71 -3.13
C LEU A 5 -17.36 4.52 -1.65
N ASN A 6 -16.50 5.37 -1.07
CA ASN A 6 -16.21 5.37 0.37
C ASN A 6 -17.47 5.57 1.20
N ASN A 7 -18.38 6.46 0.80
CA ASN A 7 -19.61 6.69 1.56
C ASN A 7 -20.63 5.55 1.43
N GLN A 8 -20.48 4.64 0.47
CA GLN A 8 -21.37 3.51 0.26
C GLN A 8 -20.86 2.21 0.91
N LEU A 9 -19.56 2.13 1.20
CA LEU A 9 -18.91 0.96 1.80
C LEU A 9 -18.40 1.30 3.20
N LEU A 10 -18.47 0.33 4.11
CA LEU A 10 -17.79 0.45 5.39
C LEU A 10 -16.30 0.23 5.18
N VAL A 11 -15.48 1.23 5.50
CA VAL A 11 -14.02 1.25 5.28
C VAL A 11 -13.30 1.44 6.60
N ASN A 12 -13.70 2.47 7.36
CA ASN A 12 -13.02 2.88 8.59
C ASN A 12 -14.03 3.07 9.73
N ASP A 13 -13.53 2.93 10.97
CA ASP A 13 -14.34 3.06 12.18
C ASP A 13 -14.97 4.47 12.34
N SER A 14 -14.37 5.50 11.74
CA SER A 14 -14.98 6.84 11.72
C SER A 14 -16.37 6.87 11.08
N GLN A 15 -16.69 5.90 10.21
CA GLN A 15 -18.01 5.77 9.59
C GLN A 15 -19.02 5.06 10.50
N LEU A 16 -18.53 4.30 11.50
CA LEU A 16 -19.34 3.65 12.53
C LEU A 16 -19.67 4.59 13.70
N GLY A 17 -18.95 5.71 13.84
CA GLY A 17 -19.15 6.64 14.94
C GLY A 17 -18.95 5.96 16.29
N ASP A 18 -19.94 6.03 17.19
CA ASP A 18 -19.84 5.44 18.52
C ASP A 18 -20.33 3.98 18.60
N HIS A 19 -20.81 3.39 17.49
CA HIS A 19 -21.40 2.05 17.53
C HIS A 19 -20.41 0.97 17.99
N LEU A 20 -19.14 1.08 17.57
CA LEU A 20 -18.08 0.17 18.01
C LEU A 20 -17.84 0.30 19.52
N ASN A 21 -17.72 1.53 20.02
CA ASN A 21 -17.55 1.82 21.45
C ASN A 21 -18.75 1.34 22.28
N GLN A 22 -19.98 1.57 21.82
CA GLN A 22 -21.20 1.13 22.50
C GLN A 22 -21.28 -0.40 22.58
N ALA A 23 -20.86 -1.13 21.53
CA ALA A 23 -20.83 -2.59 21.56
C ALA A 23 -19.86 -3.12 22.64
N VAL A 24 -18.71 -2.45 22.81
CA VAL A 24 -17.75 -2.75 23.88
C VAL A 24 -18.35 -2.46 25.26
N HIS A 25 -18.90 -1.26 25.46
CA HIS A 25 -19.48 -0.84 26.75
C HIS A 25 -20.66 -1.72 27.19
N GLN A 26 -21.45 -2.22 26.24
CA GLN A 26 -22.62 -3.06 26.52
C GLN A 26 -22.30 -4.56 26.56
N GLY A 27 -21.03 -4.96 26.40
CA GLY A 27 -20.61 -6.36 26.43
C GLY A 27 -21.05 -7.20 25.23
N ARG A 28 -21.50 -6.56 24.14
CA ARG A 28 -22.01 -7.23 22.91
C ARG A 28 -20.85 -7.64 22.01
N ARG A 29 -20.10 -8.66 22.44
CA ARG A 29 -18.88 -9.13 21.75
C ARG A 29 -19.14 -9.65 20.33
N SER A 30 -20.30 -10.24 20.08
CA SER A 30 -20.71 -10.69 18.74
C SER A 30 -20.83 -9.52 17.76
N ASP A 31 -21.52 -8.46 18.21
CA ASP A 31 -21.78 -7.27 17.40
C ASP A 31 -20.47 -6.52 17.15
N PHE A 32 -19.63 -6.38 18.17
CA PHE A 32 -18.29 -5.82 18.03
C PHE A 32 -17.44 -6.59 17.00
N GLY A 33 -17.41 -7.92 17.09
CA GLY A 33 -16.65 -8.75 16.16
C GLY A 33 -17.15 -8.64 14.73
N LEU A 34 -18.47 -8.56 14.54
CA LEU A 34 -19.08 -8.38 13.23
C LEU A 34 -18.78 -7.00 12.64
N LEU A 35 -18.92 -5.93 13.43
CA LEU A 35 -18.60 -4.57 13.00
C LEU A 35 -17.13 -4.44 12.59
N LEU A 36 -16.23 -5.06 13.36
CA LEU A 36 -14.80 -5.04 13.07
C LEU A 36 -14.46 -5.84 11.80
N ALA A 37 -15.14 -6.96 11.55
CA ALA A 37 -14.97 -7.76 10.33
C ALA A 37 -15.51 -7.09 9.06
N LEU A 38 -16.38 -6.08 9.19
CA LEU A 38 -16.91 -5.30 8.06
C LEU A 38 -15.98 -4.13 7.66
N LEU A 39 -15.01 -3.78 8.51
CA LEU A 39 -14.03 -2.74 8.19
C LEU A 39 -13.05 -3.22 7.11
N SER A 40 -12.45 -2.29 6.39
CA SER A 40 -11.44 -2.64 5.38
C SER A 40 -10.19 -3.21 6.05
N GLU A 41 -9.78 -4.41 5.64
CA GLU A 41 -8.52 -5.03 6.07
C GLU A 41 -7.30 -4.47 5.31
N ASP A 42 -7.51 -3.66 4.26
CA ASP A 42 -6.40 -3.13 3.46
C ASP A 42 -5.66 -2.03 4.24
N ALA A 43 -4.38 -2.28 4.55
CA ALA A 43 -3.48 -1.35 5.22
C ALA A 43 -3.39 0.04 4.56
N ARG A 44 -3.78 0.13 3.28
CA ARG A 44 -3.73 1.34 2.46
C ARG A 44 -4.95 2.24 2.69
N ASP A 45 -6.01 1.71 3.30
CA ASP A 45 -7.25 2.43 3.63
C ASP A 45 -7.22 3.07 5.03
N LEU A 46 -6.26 2.67 5.87
CA LEU A 46 -6.05 3.29 7.16
C LEU A 46 -5.64 4.76 6.99
N PRO A 47 -6.06 5.64 7.92
CA PRO A 47 -5.69 7.04 7.89
C PRO A 47 -4.16 7.18 7.93
N ARG A 48 -3.61 7.82 6.91
CA ARG A 48 -2.21 8.24 6.89
C ARG A 48 -2.13 9.68 7.35
N ILE A 49 -1.34 9.94 8.37
CA ILE A 49 -0.98 11.31 8.72
C ILE A 49 -0.02 11.77 7.63
N ALA A 50 -0.28 12.91 7.00
CA ALA A 50 0.72 13.48 6.10
C ALA A 50 1.99 13.71 6.92
N ASP A 51 3.12 13.15 6.50
CA ASP A 51 4.39 13.72 6.95
C ASP A 51 4.39 15.17 6.47
N ASP A 52 4.85 16.10 7.31
CA ASP A 52 5.11 17.47 6.87
C ASP A 52 5.79 17.36 5.52
N ALA A 53 5.21 18.00 4.50
CA ALA A 53 5.84 18.12 3.20
C ALA A 53 7.23 18.62 3.50
N THR A 54 8.20 17.71 3.48
CA THR A 54 9.56 18.04 3.87
C THR A 54 9.92 18.99 2.76
N THR A 55 9.97 20.27 3.12
CA THR A 55 10.25 21.36 2.20
C THR A 55 11.36 20.87 1.28
N ASP A 56 11.24 21.13 -0.02
CA ASP A 56 12.16 20.81 -1.12
C ASP A 56 13.64 21.25 -0.91
N ALA A 57 14.10 21.38 0.33
CA ALA A 57 15.50 21.37 0.74
C ALA A 57 16.13 20.02 0.38
N GLY A 58 16.42 19.89 -0.93
CA GLY A 58 17.26 18.87 -1.53
C GLY A 58 16.92 17.46 -1.06
N GLN A 59 15.87 16.87 -1.64
CA GLN A 59 15.75 15.40 -1.63
C GLN A 59 17.08 14.86 -2.18
N THR A 60 17.95 14.45 -1.25
CA THR A 60 19.23 13.88 -1.60
C THR A 60 18.88 12.58 -2.28
N ASP A 61 19.28 12.44 -3.55
CA ASP A 61 19.13 11.16 -4.22
C ASP A 61 20.06 10.18 -3.51
N TRP A 62 19.49 9.43 -2.56
CA TRP A 62 20.20 8.45 -1.77
C TRP A 62 20.83 7.38 -2.65
N ARG A 63 20.25 7.09 -3.82
CA ARG A 63 20.85 6.14 -4.76
C ARG A 63 22.12 6.72 -5.37
N GLN A 64 22.08 7.99 -5.77
CA GLN A 64 23.26 8.68 -6.26
C GLN A 64 24.33 8.83 -5.17
N TYR A 65 23.92 9.20 -3.94
CA TYR A 65 24.83 9.39 -2.81
C TYR A 65 25.59 8.12 -2.42
N PHE A 66 24.92 6.96 -2.46
CA PHE A 66 25.51 5.66 -2.16
C PHE A 66 26.03 4.91 -3.41
N GLU A 67 26.02 5.56 -4.59
CA GLU A 67 26.39 4.95 -5.86
C GLU A 67 25.71 3.58 -6.08
N LEU A 68 24.44 3.47 -5.68
CA LEU A 68 23.69 2.24 -5.80
C LEU A 68 23.47 1.89 -7.28
N PRO A 69 23.49 0.59 -7.65
CA PRO A 69 23.19 0.16 -9.01
C PRO A 69 21.79 0.59 -9.44
N GLU A 70 21.45 0.46 -10.72
CA GLU A 70 20.11 0.81 -11.21
C GLU A 70 18.99 0.09 -10.44
N GLN A 71 17.80 0.71 -10.38
CA GLN A 71 16.66 0.12 -9.70
C GLN A 71 16.27 -1.18 -10.40
N ASN A 72 16.07 -2.24 -9.61
CA ASN A 72 15.67 -3.52 -10.17
C ASN A 72 14.33 -3.37 -10.91
N PRO A 73 14.24 -3.72 -12.21
CA PRO A 73 13.00 -3.63 -12.94
C PRO A 73 11.92 -4.52 -12.32
N LEU A 74 10.70 -4.00 -12.25
CA LEU A 74 9.55 -4.80 -11.82
C LEU A 74 9.10 -5.76 -12.93
N TYR A 75 9.18 -5.30 -14.18
CA TYR A 75 8.74 -6.02 -15.38
C TYR A 75 9.91 -6.29 -16.31
N SER A 76 9.90 -7.44 -16.99
CA SER A 76 10.98 -7.79 -17.90
C SER A 76 10.97 -6.90 -19.15
N GLY A 77 12.17 -6.49 -19.57
CA GLY A 77 12.42 -5.83 -20.85
C GLY A 77 13.17 -6.73 -21.84
N GLU A 78 13.52 -6.17 -22.99
CA GLU A 78 14.21 -6.90 -24.07
C GLU A 78 15.52 -7.56 -23.62
N LEU A 79 16.32 -6.84 -22.82
CA LEU A 79 17.60 -7.34 -22.31
C LEU A 79 17.42 -8.54 -21.37
N ASP A 80 16.33 -8.57 -20.60
CA ASP A 80 16.07 -9.65 -19.64
C ASP A 80 15.67 -10.93 -20.39
N HIS A 81 14.95 -10.81 -21.51
CA HIS A 81 14.65 -11.96 -22.38
C HIS A 81 15.91 -12.60 -22.99
N LEU A 82 16.91 -11.79 -23.34
CA LEU A 82 18.19 -12.29 -23.86
C LEU A 82 19.04 -12.94 -22.77
N ARG A 83 18.91 -12.48 -21.53
CA ARG A 83 19.72 -12.92 -20.40
C ARG A 83 19.18 -14.16 -19.69
N ALA A 84 17.85 -14.29 -19.61
CA ALA A 84 17.17 -15.44 -19.01
C ALA A 84 17.72 -16.82 -19.46
N PRO A 85 17.95 -17.09 -20.77
CA PRO A 85 18.51 -18.38 -21.20
C PRO A 85 19.94 -18.59 -20.70
N GLN A 86 20.77 -17.53 -20.65
CA GLN A 86 22.15 -17.62 -20.14
C GLN A 86 22.16 -17.97 -18.65
N LEU A 87 21.28 -17.36 -17.86
CA LEU A 87 21.14 -17.71 -16.44
C LEU A 87 20.64 -19.14 -16.24
N SER A 88 19.72 -19.59 -17.09
CA SER A 88 19.22 -20.96 -17.08
C SER A 88 20.32 -21.98 -17.40
N GLU A 89 21.16 -21.68 -18.40
CA GLU A 89 22.33 -22.50 -18.77
C GLU A 89 23.33 -22.59 -17.61
N LEU A 90 23.67 -21.47 -16.97
CA LEU A 90 24.54 -21.46 -15.78
C LEU A 90 23.96 -22.27 -14.61
N ALA A 91 22.64 -22.19 -14.40
CA ALA A 91 21.96 -22.99 -13.39
C ALA A 91 22.03 -24.48 -13.73
N GLN A 92 21.80 -24.85 -14.99
CA GLN A 92 21.86 -26.24 -15.46
C GLN A 92 23.26 -26.84 -15.33
N HIS A 93 24.30 -26.05 -15.62
CA HIS A 93 25.70 -26.45 -15.45
C HIS A 93 26.22 -26.35 -14.01
N LYS A 94 25.35 -26.04 -13.04
CA LYS A 94 25.69 -25.90 -11.61
C LYS A 94 26.78 -24.85 -11.32
N GLN A 95 26.91 -23.84 -12.19
CA GLN A 95 27.85 -22.74 -12.03
C GLN A 95 27.25 -21.65 -11.12
N LEU A 96 27.05 -22.00 -9.85
CA LEU A 96 26.33 -21.15 -8.90
C LEU A 96 27.05 -19.83 -8.59
N ASP A 97 28.38 -19.83 -8.58
CA ASP A 97 29.15 -18.60 -8.30
C ASP A 97 29.02 -17.61 -9.45
N SER A 98 29.12 -18.08 -10.70
CA SER A 98 28.88 -17.26 -11.89
C SER A 98 27.44 -16.72 -11.92
N LEU A 99 26.47 -17.57 -11.62
CA LEU A 99 25.06 -17.20 -11.56
C LEU A 99 24.79 -16.13 -10.49
N ARG A 100 25.33 -16.31 -9.28
CA ARG A 100 25.23 -15.34 -8.18
C ARG A 100 25.86 -14.01 -8.54
N LEU A 101 27.05 -14.04 -9.14
CA LEU A 101 27.73 -12.82 -9.59
C LEU A 101 26.89 -12.08 -10.63
N MET A 102 26.35 -12.80 -11.62
CA MET A 102 25.47 -12.19 -12.61
C MET A 102 24.27 -11.53 -11.94
N ILE A 103 23.52 -12.24 -11.11
CA ILE A 103 22.33 -11.69 -10.41
C ILE A 103 22.71 -10.48 -9.53
N ALA A 104 23.89 -10.50 -8.90
CA ALA A 104 24.37 -9.40 -8.06
C ALA A 104 24.73 -8.14 -8.88
N MET A 105 25.25 -8.30 -10.10
CA MET A 105 25.56 -7.16 -10.99
C MET A 105 24.29 -6.50 -11.53
N ARG A 106 23.26 -7.29 -11.82
CA ARG A 106 21.94 -6.80 -12.22
C ARG A 106 20.90 -7.83 -11.80
N ALA A 107 19.97 -7.44 -10.96
CA ALA A 107 18.90 -8.31 -10.52
C ALA A 107 17.91 -8.61 -11.68
N GLU A 108 17.21 -9.73 -11.55
CA GLU A 108 16.21 -10.17 -12.52
C GLU A 108 14.85 -9.51 -12.22
N PRO A 109 14.04 -9.28 -13.27
CA PRO A 109 12.71 -8.70 -13.11
C PRO A 109 11.79 -9.63 -12.30
N LEU A 110 10.94 -9.04 -11.47
CA LEU A 110 10.01 -9.81 -10.61
C LEU A 110 8.85 -10.40 -11.40
N ARG A 111 8.46 -9.78 -12.52
CA ARG A 111 7.39 -10.24 -13.40
C ARG A 111 7.82 -10.18 -14.85
N HIS A 112 7.37 -11.15 -15.64
CA HIS A 112 7.64 -11.18 -17.07
C HIS A 112 6.98 -9.99 -17.81
N ALA A 113 5.66 -9.85 -17.72
CA ALA A 113 4.94 -8.80 -18.43
C ALA A 113 4.16 -7.90 -17.48
N ASN A 114 3.81 -6.70 -17.93
CA ASN A 114 2.84 -5.83 -17.25
C ASN A 114 1.43 -6.01 -17.82
N ASP A 115 0.97 -7.26 -17.89
CA ASP A 115 -0.37 -7.57 -18.39
C ASP A 115 -1.43 -7.20 -17.37
N LEU A 116 -2.51 -6.60 -17.87
CA LEU A 116 -3.74 -6.37 -17.12
C LEU A 116 -4.33 -7.70 -16.66
N LEU A 117 -4.98 -7.70 -15.49
CA LEU A 117 -5.71 -8.87 -15.03
C LEU A 117 -6.82 -9.23 -16.03
N PRO A 118 -7.07 -10.53 -16.27
CA PRO A 118 -8.18 -10.98 -17.10
C PRO A 118 -9.51 -10.34 -16.65
N THR A 119 -10.41 -10.07 -17.59
CA THR A 119 -11.68 -9.37 -17.30
C THR A 119 -12.54 -10.14 -16.30
N GLU A 120 -12.48 -11.47 -16.34
CA GLU A 120 -13.20 -12.36 -15.43
C GLU A 120 -12.71 -12.20 -13.99
N VAL A 121 -11.42 -11.94 -13.80
CA VAL A 121 -10.82 -11.71 -12.48
C VAL A 121 -11.08 -10.29 -12.03
N SER A 122 -10.86 -9.30 -12.91
CA SER A 122 -10.95 -7.89 -12.54
C SER A 122 -12.37 -7.47 -12.15
N THR A 123 -13.40 -8.07 -12.77
CA THR A 123 -14.82 -7.82 -12.43
C THR A 123 -15.27 -8.40 -11.09
N ASN A 124 -14.57 -9.42 -10.57
CA ASN A 124 -14.86 -10.03 -9.27
C ASN A 124 -14.20 -9.28 -8.11
N LEU A 125 -13.19 -8.44 -8.38
CA LEU A 125 -12.48 -7.69 -7.34
C LEU A 125 -13.43 -6.78 -6.56
N ASP A 126 -13.09 -6.51 -5.30
CA ASP A 126 -13.74 -5.46 -4.51
C ASP A 126 -13.80 -4.16 -5.33
N PRO A 127 -14.95 -3.45 -5.36
CA PRO A 127 -15.10 -2.17 -6.07
C PRO A 127 -14.00 -1.14 -5.77
N ARG A 128 -13.42 -1.14 -4.56
CA ARG A 128 -12.27 -0.30 -4.20
C ARG A 128 -11.01 -0.72 -4.96
N THR A 129 -10.77 -2.02 -5.01
CA THR A 129 -9.64 -2.61 -5.74
C THR A 129 -9.78 -2.37 -7.24
N GLN A 130 -11.00 -2.47 -7.78
CA GLN A 130 -11.29 -2.12 -9.18
C GLN A 130 -11.00 -0.64 -9.47
N ALA A 131 -11.45 0.26 -8.61
CA ALA A 131 -11.21 1.69 -8.78
C ALA A 131 -9.71 2.02 -8.79
N ARG A 132 -8.93 1.35 -7.94
CA ARG A 132 -7.46 1.51 -7.90
C ARG A 132 -6.77 0.94 -9.12
N LEU A 133 -7.24 -0.20 -9.62
CA LEU A 133 -6.74 -0.79 -10.86
C LEU A 133 -6.98 0.15 -12.05
N ALA A 134 -8.06 0.94 -12.01
CA ALA A 134 -8.32 2.03 -12.96
C ALA A 134 -7.46 3.29 -12.73
N GLY A 135 -6.47 3.25 -11.83
CA GLY A 135 -5.53 4.35 -11.56
C GLY A 135 -6.04 5.42 -10.61
N LEU A 136 -7.19 5.20 -9.98
CA LEU A 136 -7.76 6.16 -9.04
C LEU A 136 -7.07 6.04 -7.67
N GLN A 137 -6.39 7.10 -7.23
CA GLN A 137 -5.62 7.09 -5.99
C GLN A 137 -6.45 7.57 -4.79
N TYR A 138 -6.28 6.90 -3.65
CA TYR A 138 -6.80 7.30 -2.35
C TYR A 138 -5.82 8.26 -1.67
N HIS A 139 -5.99 9.56 -1.88
CA HIS A 139 -5.29 10.58 -1.08
C HIS A 139 -6.18 11.03 0.06
N SER A 140 -6.32 10.19 1.10
CA SER A 140 -6.85 10.63 2.38
C SER A 140 -5.71 10.74 3.37
N THR A 141 -4.76 11.62 3.09
CA THR A 141 -3.87 12.07 4.14
C THR A 141 -4.67 13.00 5.04
N LEU A 142 -4.72 12.69 6.35
CA LEU A 142 -5.26 13.64 7.30
C LEU A 142 -4.27 14.81 7.39
N PRO A 143 -4.73 16.07 7.27
CA PRO A 143 -3.86 17.21 7.49
C PRO A 143 -3.33 17.19 8.93
N GLN A 144 -2.03 17.45 9.10
CA GLN A 144 -1.47 17.70 10.41
C GLN A 144 -1.94 19.07 10.91
N ASP A 145 -3.00 19.07 11.72
CA ASP A 145 -3.45 20.24 12.46
C ASP A 145 -3.03 20.06 13.93
N PRO A 146 -1.94 20.70 14.40
CA PRO A 146 -1.49 20.56 15.80
C PRO A 146 -2.54 21.05 16.82
N SER A 147 -3.49 21.88 16.39
CA SER A 147 -4.61 22.36 17.20
C SER A 147 -5.76 21.36 17.36
N ARG A 148 -5.85 20.28 16.56
CA ARG A 148 -6.92 19.27 16.69
C ARG A 148 -6.86 18.50 18.00
N ILE A 149 -5.67 18.31 18.56
CA ILE A 149 -5.50 17.67 19.87
C ILE A 149 -5.94 18.63 20.99
N LEU A 150 -5.82 19.94 20.78
CA LEU A 150 -6.17 20.94 21.78
C LEU A 150 -7.68 20.89 22.13
N SER A 151 -8.55 20.80 21.13
CA SER A 151 -10.00 20.71 21.35
C SER A 151 -10.41 19.43 22.09
N VAL A 152 -9.71 18.32 21.82
CA VAL A 152 -9.93 17.06 22.54
C VAL A 152 -9.50 17.21 24.01
N ILE A 153 -8.32 17.78 24.28
CA ILE A 153 -7.83 18.01 25.64
C ILE A 153 -8.77 18.97 26.41
N GLU A 154 -9.22 20.05 25.78
CA GLU A 154 -10.18 20.99 26.38
C GLU A 154 -11.51 20.33 26.70
N SER A 155 -12.03 19.48 25.81
CA SER A 155 -13.27 18.74 26.06
C SER A 155 -13.15 17.77 27.23
N VAL A 156 -12.01 17.10 27.38
CA VAL A 156 -11.75 16.17 28.48
C VAL A 156 -11.58 16.91 29.80
N ASN A 157 -10.89 18.06 29.81
CA ASN A 157 -10.76 18.90 30.99
C ASN A 157 -12.09 19.53 31.43
N ALA A 158 -12.99 19.84 30.49
CA ALA A 158 -14.31 20.37 30.80
C ALA A 158 -15.29 19.32 31.39
N LEU A 159 -14.97 18.04 31.25
CA LEU A 159 -15.73 16.89 31.75
C LEU A 159 -15.24 16.39 33.12
N ALA A 160 -14.11 16.90 33.62
CA ALA A 160 -13.52 16.59 34.93
C ALA A 160 -13.90 17.64 35.99
#